data_AF-A0AA42WWU2-F1
#
_entry.id   AF-A0AA42WWU2-F1
#
_cell.length_a   1.000
_cell.length_b   1.000
_cell.length_c   1.000
_cell.angle_alpha   90.00
_cell.angle_beta   90.00
_cell.angle_gamma   90.00
#
_symmetry.space_group_name_H-M   'P 1'
#
loop_
_entity.id
_entity.type
_entity.pdbx_description
1 polymer ?
#
loop_
_entity_poly.entity_id
_entity_poly.type
_entity_poly.pdbx_seq_one_letter_code
_entity_poly.pdbx_strand_id
1 'polypeptide(L)'
;MKTPWVDPDDAPELDDHFFTHAEFRVGGKIVRPGTGTLTKPGRPKSDRPKQQVTLRLDQAVLDAFRATGPGWQSRINAQLRKALGL
;
A
#
# COMPACT_ATOMS: atom_id res chain seq x y z
N MET A 1 18.45 -36.86 -13.11
CA MET A 1 19.48 -35.85 -13.45
C MET A 1 19.45 -34.79 -12.36
N LYS A 2 20.56 -34.53 -11.67
CA LYS A 2 20.61 -33.55 -10.56
C LYS A 2 20.66 -32.15 -11.16
N THR A 3 19.79 -31.24 -10.73
CA THR A 3 19.87 -29.83 -11.09
C THR A 3 21.23 -29.29 -10.63
N PRO A 4 22.01 -28.62 -11.49
CA PRO A 4 23.28 -28.03 -11.08
C PRO A 4 23.04 -26.98 -9.99
N TRP A 5 23.97 -26.89 -9.04
CA TRP A 5 23.95 -25.87 -8.01
C TRP A 5 24.07 -24.49 -8.67
N VAL A 6 23.13 -23.60 -8.36
CA VAL A 6 23.12 -22.22 -8.84
C VAL A 6 23.67 -21.37 -7.71
N ASP A 7 24.72 -20.60 -8.01
CA ASP A 7 25.33 -19.69 -7.05
C ASP A 7 24.30 -18.61 -6.66
N PRO A 8 23.99 -18.43 -5.36
CA PRO A 8 23.06 -17.40 -4.88
C PRO A 8 23.44 -15.97 -5.29
N ASP A 9 24.71 -15.72 -5.58
CA ASP A 9 25.22 -14.42 -6.02
C ASP A 9 25.28 -14.28 -7.55
N ASP A 10 24.94 -15.33 -8.32
CA ASP A 10 24.91 -15.25 -9.78
C ASP A 10 23.74 -14.38 -10.24
N ALA A 11 24.04 -13.41 -11.10
CA ALA A 11 23.03 -12.52 -11.62
C ALA A 11 22.08 -13.31 -12.54
N PRO A 12 20.76 -13.10 -12.44
CA PRO A 12 19.83 -13.76 -13.34
C PRO A 12 20.09 -13.35 -14.78
N GLU A 13 19.82 -14.25 -15.72
CA GLU A 13 19.88 -13.94 -17.15
C GLU A 13 18.95 -12.76 -17.48
N LEU A 14 19.46 -11.82 -18.28
CA LEU A 14 18.67 -10.67 -18.75
C LEU A 14 17.72 -11.16 -19.85
N ASP A 15 16.54 -11.57 -19.45
CA ASP A 15 15.49 -12.02 -20.35
C ASP A 15 14.72 -10.86 -21.00
N ASP A 16 13.84 -11.17 -21.96
CA ASP A 16 13.00 -10.18 -22.64
C ASP A 16 12.13 -9.36 -21.68
N HIS A 17 11.79 -9.94 -20.52
CA HIS A 17 11.02 -9.25 -19.49
C HIS A 17 11.84 -8.12 -18.83
N PHE A 18 13.13 -8.33 -18.58
CA PHE A 18 14.05 -7.28 -18.14
C PHE A 18 14.09 -6.13 -19.16
N PHE A 19 14.28 -6.43 -20.45
CA PHE A 19 14.33 -5.41 -21.50
C PHE A 19 13.00 -4.70 -21.74
N THR A 20 11.87 -5.37 -21.48
CA THR A 20 10.54 -4.77 -21.60
C THR A 20 10.37 -3.57 -20.66
N HIS A 21 10.90 -3.69 -19.45
CA HIS A 21 10.77 -2.67 -18.39
C HIS A 21 11.99 -1.75 -18.28
N ALA A 22 13.11 -2.13 -18.89
CA ALA A 22 14.37 -1.38 -18.82
C ALA A 22 14.33 -0.04 -19.55
N GLU A 23 15.11 0.90 -19.02
CA GLU A 23 15.40 2.17 -19.67
C GLU A 23 16.32 1.97 -20.87
N PHE A 24 15.92 2.50 -22.03
CA PHE A 24 16.69 2.41 -23.26
C PHE A 24 17.36 3.75 -23.57
N ARG A 25 18.70 3.74 -23.63
CA ARG A 25 19.53 4.90 -23.98
C ARG A 25 20.36 4.64 -25.24
N VAL A 26 20.47 5.64 -26.10
CA VAL A 26 21.39 5.64 -27.25
C VAL A 26 22.20 6.94 -27.20
N GLY A 27 23.54 6.84 -27.18
CA GLY A 27 24.42 8.00 -27.15
C GLY A 27 24.21 8.91 -25.92
N GLY A 28 23.78 8.35 -24.79
CA GLY A 28 23.48 9.11 -23.56
C GLY A 28 22.10 9.78 -23.53
N LYS A 29 21.31 9.70 -24.62
CA LYS A 29 19.94 10.23 -24.67
C LYS A 29 18.93 9.13 -24.36
N ILE A 30 17.99 9.42 -23.46
CA ILE A 30 16.89 8.51 -23.12
C ILE A 30 15.91 8.46 -24.30
N VAL A 31 15.75 7.28 -24.88
CA VAL A 31 14.82 7.01 -25.98
C VAL A 31 13.50 6.44 -25.46
N ARG A 32 13.57 5.66 -24.39
CA ARG A 32 12.40 5.16 -23.65
C ARG A 32 12.73 5.08 -22.16
N PRO A 33 11.99 5.77 -21.28
CA PRO A 33 12.19 5.65 -19.84
C PRO A 33 11.81 4.24 -19.38
N GLY A 34 12.56 3.70 -18.42
CA GLY A 34 12.19 2.44 -17.78
C GLY A 34 10.86 2.57 -17.06
N THR A 35 10.04 1.52 -17.05
CA THR A 35 8.73 1.52 -16.39
C THR A 35 8.70 0.44 -15.32
N GLY A 36 8.39 0.83 -14.09
CA GLY A 36 8.21 -0.09 -12.96
C GLY A 36 9.24 0.07 -11.85
N THR A 37 8.81 -0.23 -10.64
CA THR A 37 9.68 -0.44 -9.48
C THR A 37 9.67 -1.96 -9.23
N LEU A 38 10.84 -2.60 -9.04
CA LEU A 38 10.93 -4.04 -8.71
C LEU A 38 10.29 -4.38 -7.33
N THR A 39 9.87 -3.35 -6.59
CA THR A 39 9.19 -3.48 -5.30
C THR A 39 7.71 -3.77 -5.51
N LYS A 40 7.18 -4.78 -4.78
CA LYS A 40 5.75 -5.09 -4.72
C LYS A 40 4.94 -3.79 -4.59
N PRO A 41 4.05 -3.46 -5.55
CA PRO A 41 3.24 -2.26 -5.43
C PRO A 41 2.47 -2.33 -4.10
N GLY A 42 2.55 -1.26 -3.30
CA GLY A 42 1.82 -1.16 -2.04
C GLY A 42 0.31 -1.34 -2.26
N ARG A 43 -0.45 -1.49 -1.16
CA ARG A 43 -1.92 -1.60 -1.26
C ARG A 43 -2.46 -0.43 -2.11
N PRO A 44 -3.30 -0.70 -3.13
CA PRO A 44 -3.88 0.36 -3.95
C PRO A 44 -4.57 1.40 -3.07
N LYS A 45 -4.37 2.67 -3.41
CA LYS A 45 -4.98 3.79 -2.70
C LYS A 45 -6.49 3.63 -2.77
N SER A 46 -7.16 3.63 -1.62
CA SER A 46 -8.63 3.60 -1.59
C SER A 46 -9.17 4.92 -2.13
N ASP A 47 -10.21 4.87 -2.95
CA ASP A 47 -10.87 6.08 -3.50
C ASP A 47 -11.53 6.94 -2.42
N ARG A 48 -11.94 6.33 -1.30
CA ARG A 48 -12.64 7.00 -0.20
C ARG A 48 -12.07 6.58 1.16
N PRO A 49 -10.83 7.01 1.49
CA PRO A 49 -10.23 6.67 2.77
C PRO A 49 -10.94 7.40 3.91
N LYS A 50 -10.87 6.84 5.12
CA LYS A 50 -11.29 7.55 6.33
C LYS A 50 -10.41 8.80 6.49
N GLN A 51 -11.03 9.96 6.71
CA GLN A 51 -10.31 11.19 6.96
C GLN A 51 -10.03 11.32 8.46
N GLN A 52 -8.77 11.61 8.80
CA GLN A 52 -8.41 11.96 10.17
C GLN A 52 -8.82 13.41 10.41
N VAL A 53 -9.66 13.62 11.43
CA VAL A 53 -10.14 14.95 11.81
C VAL A 53 -9.90 15.19 13.30
N THR A 54 -9.67 16.44 13.67
CA THR A 54 -9.57 16.87 15.07
C THR A 54 -10.94 17.33 15.55
N LEU A 55 -11.65 16.47 16.29
CA LEU A 55 -12.97 16.76 16.86
C LEU A 55 -12.91 16.64 18.39
N ARG A 56 -13.56 17.57 19.09
CA ARG A 56 -13.79 17.48 20.54
C ARG A 56 -15.13 16.80 20.79
N LEU A 57 -15.10 15.75 21.58
CA LEU A 57 -16.28 15.01 22.02
C LEU A 57 -16.43 15.17 23.53
N ASP A 58 -17.66 15.02 24.02
CA ASP A 58 -17.93 14.97 25.45
C ASP A 58 -17.16 13.83 26.13
N GLN A 59 -16.70 14.08 27.35
CA GLN A 59 -15.86 13.15 28.11
C GLN A 59 -16.63 11.85 28.43
N ALA A 60 -17.90 11.94 28.84
CA ALA A 60 -18.71 10.78 29.18
C ALA A 60 -18.95 9.87 27.96
N VAL A 61 -19.10 10.48 26.78
CA VAL A 61 -19.22 9.73 25.51
C VAL A 61 -17.93 8.99 25.19
N LEU A 62 -16.77 9.65 25.32
CA LEU A 62 -15.47 9.01 25.08
C LEU A 62 -15.23 7.86 26.05
N ASP A 63 -15.54 8.05 27.33
CA ASP A 63 -15.32 7.04 28.37
C ASP A 63 -16.24 5.82 28.14
N ALA A 64 -17.51 6.04 27.80
CA ALA A 64 -18.44 4.96 27.45
C ALA A 64 -17.95 4.14 26.25
N PHE A 65 -17.44 4.79 25.20
CA PHE A 65 -16.89 4.06 24.05
C PHE A 65 -15.57 3.37 24.39
N ARG A 66 -14.65 3.99 25.13
CA ARG A 66 -13.38 3.36 25.54
C ARG A 66 -13.60 2.12 26.39
N ALA A 67 -14.62 2.12 27.25
CA ALA A 67 -15.00 0.97 28.05
C ALA A 67 -15.41 -0.27 27.22
N THR A 68 -15.82 -0.08 25.95
CA THR A 68 -16.11 -1.19 25.02
C THR A 68 -14.86 -1.94 24.54
N GLY A 69 -13.66 -1.49 24.95
CA GLY A 69 -12.40 -2.14 24.64
C GLY A 69 -11.85 -1.85 23.24
N PRO A 70 -10.89 -2.66 22.75
CA PRO A 70 -10.24 -2.46 21.46
C PRO A 70 -11.26 -2.27 20.32
N GLY A 71 -10.96 -1.32 19.42
CA GLY A 71 -11.85 -0.98 18.30
C GLY A 71 -12.96 0.03 18.60
N TRP A 72 -12.96 0.67 19.77
CA TRP A 72 -13.97 1.67 20.13
C TRP A 72 -14.10 2.82 19.11
N GLN A 73 -13.00 3.24 18.47
CA GLN A 73 -13.01 4.26 17.41
C GLN A 73 -13.80 3.82 16.17
N SER A 74 -13.77 2.54 15.83
CA SER A 74 -14.58 2.00 14.74
C SER A 74 -16.06 1.93 15.15
N ARG A 75 -16.35 1.62 16.43
CA ARG A 75 -17.73 1.58 16.96
C ARG A 75 -18.37 2.96 16.99
N ILE A 76 -17.67 3.99 17.45
CA ILE A 76 -18.20 5.36 17.45
C ILE A 76 -18.46 5.84 16.02
N ASN A 77 -17.57 5.54 15.07
CA ASN A 77 -17.80 5.85 13.65
C ASN A 77 -19.04 5.13 13.10
N ALA A 78 -19.28 3.87 13.47
CA ALA A 78 -20.48 3.14 13.07
C ALA A 78 -21.78 3.77 13.65
N GLN A 79 -21.74 4.25 14.90
CA GLN A 79 -22.88 4.96 15.50
C GLN A 79 -23.13 6.31 14.82
N LEU A 80 -22.07 7.07 14.49
CA LEU A 80 -22.21 8.32 13.75
C LEU A 80 -22.82 8.10 12.36
N ARG A 81 -22.42 7.03 11.66
CA ARG A 81 -23.05 6.64 10.38
C ARG A 81 -24.53 6.32 10.54
N LYS A 82 -24.87 5.50 11.55
CA LYS A 82 -26.26 5.16 11.85
C LYS A 82 -27.12 6.40 12.16
N ALA A 83 -26.58 7.36 12.93
CA ALA A 83 -27.26 8.61 13.25
C ALA A 83 -27.53 9.49 12.01
N LEU A 84 -26.68 9.38 10.98
CA LEU A 84 -26.82 10.09 9.71
C LEU A 84 -27.52 9.28 8.60
N GLY A 85 -27.92 8.03 8.88
CA GLY A 85 -28.53 7.13 7.90
C GLY A 85 -27.57 6.62 6.80
N LEU A 86 -26.27 6.49 7.11
CA LEU A 86 -25.18 6.09 6.20
C LEU A 86 -24.70 4.65 6.39
#